data_AF-A0A958EU24-F1
#
_entry.id   AF-A0A958EU24-F1
#
_cell.length_a   1.000
_cell.length_b   1.000
_cell.length_c   1.000
_cell.angle_alpha   90.00
_cell.angle_beta   90.00
_cell.angle_gamma   90.00
#
_symmetry.space_group_name_H-M   'P 1'
#
loop_
_entity.id
_entity.type
_entity.pdbx_description
1 polymer ?
#
loop_
_entity_poly.entity_id
_entity_poly.type
_entity_poly.pdbx_seq_one_letter_code
_entity_poly.pdbx_strand_id
1 'polypeptide(L)'
;MHKKTGNNKTDQKQVNSAFAQAGPYLNIAYFFIGSMAVLGVSGHYLDKFLSWHFTGVLIGLFLGLILGFYHMYKVINQLENKDQKNAD
;
A
#
# COMPACT_ATOMS: atom_id res chain seq x y z
N MET A 1 -14.63 11.70 -46.38
CA MET A 1 -14.76 11.32 -44.97
C MET A 1 -13.69 10.30 -44.61
N HIS A 2 -12.57 10.71 -44.01
CA HIS A 2 -11.54 9.79 -43.53
C HIS A 2 -11.89 9.34 -42.11
N LYS A 3 -12.29 8.08 -41.97
CA LYS A 3 -12.50 7.43 -40.66
C LYS A 3 -11.11 7.14 -40.08
N LYS A 4 -10.66 7.95 -39.10
CA LYS A 4 -9.46 7.64 -38.31
C LYS A 4 -9.78 6.42 -37.44
N THR A 5 -9.45 5.23 -37.93
CA THR A 5 -9.45 4.00 -37.12
C THR A 5 -8.20 4.04 -36.23
N GLY A 6 -8.31 4.77 -35.12
CA GLY A 6 -7.23 5.01 -34.17
C GLY A 6 -6.87 3.77 -33.37
N ASN A 7 -5.66 3.28 -33.62
CA ASN A 7 -4.68 2.68 -32.69
C ASN A 7 -5.11 2.06 -31.34
N ASN A 8 -6.09 1.17 -31.32
CA ASN A 8 -6.48 0.43 -30.10
C ASN A 8 -5.33 -0.35 -29.42
N LYS A 9 -4.28 -0.74 -30.16
CA LYS A 9 -3.16 -1.54 -29.62
C LYS A 9 -2.21 -0.73 -28.74
N THR A 10 -1.97 0.53 -29.09
CA THR A 10 -1.08 1.41 -28.30
C THR A 10 -1.78 1.96 -27.07
N ASP A 11 -3.09 2.17 -27.12
CA ASP A 11 -3.88 2.50 -25.92
C ASP A 11 -3.84 1.33 -24.92
N GLN A 12 -4.18 0.11 -25.37
CA GLN A 12 -4.13 -1.11 -24.54
C GLN A 12 -2.75 -1.35 -23.90
N LYS A 13 -1.67 -1.14 -24.67
CA LYS A 13 -0.30 -1.30 -24.17
C LYS A 13 0.05 -0.26 -23.09
N GLN A 14 -0.40 0.99 -23.25
CA GLN A 14 -0.22 2.05 -22.25
C GLN A 14 -0.97 1.76 -20.94
N VAL A 15 -2.22 1.28 -21.04
CA VAL A 15 -2.98 0.93 -19.83
C VAL A 15 -2.31 -0.23 -19.09
N ASN A 16 -1.88 -1.27 -19.81
CA ASN A 16 -1.18 -2.41 -19.20
C ASN A 16 0.12 -2.01 -18.50
N SER A 17 0.93 -1.11 -19.08
CA SER A 17 2.13 -0.60 -18.41
C SER A 17 1.84 0.22 -17.17
N ALA A 18 0.76 1.02 -17.20
CA ALA A 18 0.33 1.78 -16.03
C ALA A 18 -0.11 0.86 -14.89
N PHE A 19 -0.85 -0.21 -15.19
CA PHE A 19 -1.21 -1.23 -14.20
C PHE A 19 0.01 -1.99 -13.65
N ALA A 20 0.97 -2.33 -14.52
CA ALA A 20 2.20 -3.00 -14.10
C ALA A 20 3.04 -2.14 -13.15
N GLN A 21 3.13 -0.83 -13.40
CA GLN A 21 3.77 0.13 -12.48
C GLN A 21 2.94 0.36 -11.22
N ALA A 22 1.60 0.37 -11.31
CA ALA A 22 0.71 0.58 -10.17
C ALA A 22 0.66 -0.63 -9.21
N GLY A 23 0.89 -1.85 -9.70
CA GLY A 23 0.83 -3.09 -8.92
C GLY A 23 1.66 -3.06 -7.61
N PRO A 24 2.95 -2.71 -7.67
CA PRO A 24 3.79 -2.55 -6.47
C PRO A 24 3.22 -1.55 -5.46
N TYR A 25 2.76 -0.38 -5.92
CA TYR A 25 2.18 0.64 -5.04
C TYR A 25 0.84 0.20 -4.44
N LEU A 26 0.03 -0.54 -5.21
CA LEU A 26 -1.25 -1.05 -4.75
C LEU A 26 -1.07 -2.10 -3.63
N ASN A 27 -0.04 -2.94 -3.72
CA ASN A 27 0.30 -3.88 -2.66
C ASN A 27 0.66 -3.16 -1.33
N ILE A 28 1.36 -2.02 -1.42
CA ILE A 28 1.67 -1.19 -0.25
C ILE A 28 0.38 -0.66 0.39
N ALA A 29 -0.56 -0.17 -0.43
CA ALA A 29 -1.84 0.34 0.05
C ALA A 29 -2.66 -0.75 0.76
N TYR A 30 -2.72 -1.96 0.21
CA TYR A 30 -3.41 -3.08 0.88
C TYR A 30 -2.74 -3.48 2.20
N PHE A 31 -1.41 -3.48 2.26
CA PHE A 31 -0.69 -3.77 3.50
C PHE A 31 -0.96 -2.70 4.57
N PHE A 32 -1.05 -1.44 4.17
CA PHE A 32 -1.34 -0.32 5.05
C PHE A 32 -2.75 -0.43 5.64
N ILE A 33 -3.75 -0.61 4.78
CA ILE A 33 -5.16 -0.80 5.18
C ILE A 33 -5.30 -2.04 6.06
N GLY A 34 -4.66 -3.15 5.68
CA GLY A 34 -4.66 -4.41 6.44
C GLY A 34 -4.03 -4.24 7.83
N SER A 35 -2.86 -3.61 7.92
CA SER A 35 -2.22 -3.29 9.20
C SER A 35 -3.12 -2.42 10.08
N MET A 36 -3.71 -1.36 9.52
CA MET A 36 -4.61 -0.48 10.26
C MET A 36 -5.85 -1.22 10.78
N ALA A 37 -6.46 -2.07 9.95
CA ALA A 37 -7.61 -2.88 10.34
C ALA A 37 -7.25 -3.89 11.44
N VAL A 38 -6.14 -4.62 11.29
CA VAL A 38 -5.68 -5.62 12.27
C VAL A 38 -5.30 -4.95 13.58
N LEU A 39 -4.56 -3.85 13.57
CA LEU A 39 -4.13 -3.12 14.77
C LEU A 39 -5.29 -2.38 15.44
N GLY A 40 -6.24 -1.84 14.67
CA GLY A 40 -7.45 -1.23 15.20
C GLY A 40 -8.34 -2.25 15.92
N VAL A 41 -8.60 -3.40 15.29
CA VAL A 41 -9.38 -4.49 15.91
C VAL A 41 -8.64 -5.08 17.11
N SER A 42 -7.33 -5.31 17.00
CA SER A 42 -6.51 -5.81 18.10
C SER A 42 -6.48 -4.81 19.26
N GLY A 43 -6.36 -3.51 18.99
CA GLY A 43 -6.42 -2.44 19.98
C GLY A 43 -7.77 -2.41 20.72
N HIS A 44 -8.89 -2.62 20.02
CA HIS A 44 -10.20 -2.75 20.66
C HIS A 44 -10.26 -3.98 21.58
N TYR A 45 -9.75 -5.13 21.14
CA TYR A 45 -9.72 -6.34 21.98
C TYR A 45 -8.84 -6.14 23.23
N LEU A 46 -7.70 -5.47 23.09
CA LEU A 46 -6.83 -5.12 24.22
C LEU A 46 -7.53 -4.15 25.20
N ASP A 47 -8.26 -3.16 24.69
CA ASP A 47 -8.99 -2.18 25.52
C ASP A 47 -10.06 -2.88 26.39
N LYS A 48 -10.76 -3.87 25.81
CA LYS A 48 -11.69 -4.75 26.54
C LYS A 48 -11.02 -5.61 27.61
N PHE A 49 -9.78 -6.04 27.38
CA PHE A 49 -9.06 -6.90 28.33
C PHE A 49 -8.43 -6.12 29.48
N LEU A 50 -8.05 -4.86 29.24
CA LEU A 50 -7.33 -4.04 30.21
C LEU A 50 -8.24 -3.08 31.00
N SER A 51 -9.51 -2.92 30.63
CA SER A 51 -10.46 -1.95 31.24
C SER A 51 -9.98 -0.51 31.14
N TRP A 52 -9.16 -0.20 30.12
CA TRP A 52 -8.72 1.18 29.85
C TRP A 52 -9.79 1.80 28.95
N HIS A 53 -10.20 3.02 29.25
CA HIS A 53 -11.49 3.56 28.81
C HIS A 53 -11.59 3.92 27.31
N PHE A 54 -10.47 3.79 26.57
CA PHE A 54 -10.31 4.12 25.14
C PHE A 54 -8.85 4.05 24.65
N THR A 55 -7.89 4.00 25.58
CA THR A 55 -6.47 4.25 25.31
C THR A 55 -5.82 3.15 24.47
N GLY A 56 -6.28 1.90 24.57
CA GLY A 56 -5.73 0.77 23.80
C GLY A 56 -5.99 0.91 22.30
N VAL A 57 -7.16 1.43 21.93
CA VAL A 57 -7.49 1.74 20.52
C VAL A 57 -6.60 2.86 20.00
N LEU A 58 -6.37 3.91 20.79
CA LEU A 58 -5.56 5.05 20.37
C LEU A 58 -4.09 4.67 20.16
N ILE A 59 -3.52 3.87 21.06
CA ILE A 59 -2.16 3.33 20.93
C ILE A 59 -2.07 2.38 19.73
N GLY A 60 -3.06 1.49 19.55
CA GLY A 60 -3.12 0.57 18.41
C GLY A 60 -3.20 1.32 17.07
N LEU A 61 -3.96 2.40 17.00
CA LEU A 61 -4.05 3.26 15.81
C LEU A 61 -2.72 3.96 15.51
N PHE A 62 -2.06 4.52 16.53
CA PHE A 62 -0.74 5.14 16.37
C PHE A 62 0.33 4.12 15.95
N LEU A 63 0.34 2.93 16.55
CA LEU A 63 1.23 1.85 16.14
C LEU A 63 0.96 1.43 14.71
N GLY A 64 -0.31 1.26 14.31
CA GLY A 64 -0.71 0.95 12.94
C GLY A 64 -0.25 1.99 11.94
N LEU A 65 -0.35 3.26 12.30
CA LEU A 65 0.15 4.35 11.48
C LEU A 65 1.67 4.26 11.30
N ILE A 66 2.41 4.14 12.39
CA ILE A 66 3.89 4.06 12.38
C ILE A 66 4.36 2.82 11.60
N LEU A 67 3.78 1.65 11.85
CA LEU A 67 4.12 0.41 11.14
C LEU A 67 3.81 0.52 9.65
N GLY A 68 2.67 1.12 9.30
CA GLY A 68 2.27 1.35 7.92
C GLY A 68 3.25 2.24 7.17
N PHE A 69 3.64 3.37 7.77
CA PHE A 69 4.66 4.26 7.20
C PHE A 69 6.03 3.58 7.10
N TYR A 70 6.44 2.83 8.13
CA TYR A 70 7.68 2.07 8.11
C TYR A 70 7.71 1.06 6.96
N HIS A 71 6.61 0.36 6.73
CA HIS A 71 6.51 -0.60 5.64
C HIS A 71 6.56 0.08 4.27
N MET A 72 5.87 1.21 4.11
CA MET A 72 5.95 2.02 2.89
C MET A 72 7.38 2.46 2.60
N TYR A 73 8.08 3.03 3.60
CA TYR A 73 9.48 3.45 3.46
C TYR A 73 10.40 2.29 3.09
N LYS A 74 10.23 1.14 3.77
CA LYS A 74 11.02 -0.08 3.49
C LYS A 74 10.80 -0.57 2.06
N VAL A 75 9.56 -0.59 1.57
CA VAL A 75 9.26 -1.05 0.20
C VAL A 75 9.82 -0.08 -0.84
N ILE A 76 9.70 1.22 -0.63
CA ILE A 76 10.28 2.23 -1.52
C ILE A 76 11.80 2.05 -1.62
N ASN A 77 12.49 1.93 -0.48
CA ASN A 77 13.93 1.64 -0.48
C ASN A 77 14.26 0.32 -1.18
N GLN A 78 13.45 -0.73 -1.01
CA GLN A 78 13.68 -2.00 -1.70
C GLN A 78 13.47 -1.93 -3.21
N LEU A 79 12.52 -1.11 -3.67
CA LEU A 79 12.29 -0.87 -5.10
C LEU A 79 13.46 -0.09 -5.70
N GLU A 80 13.95 0.95 -5.01
CA GLU A 80 15.12 1.73 -5.43
C GLU A 80 16.39 0.87 -5.57
N ASN A 81 16.68 0.04 -4.56
CA ASN A 81 17.84 -0.86 -4.59
C ASN A 81 17.75 -1.94 -5.68
N LYS A 82 16.54 -2.37 -6.05
CA LYS A 82 16.35 -3.34 -7.14
C LYS A 82 16.57 -2.70 -8.51
N ASP A 83 16.23 -1.43 -8.70
CA ASP A 83 16.45 -0.74 -9.96
C ASP A 83 17.95 -0.58 -10.24
N GLN A 84 18.76 -0.22 -9.22
CA GLN A 84 20.21 -0.13 -9.37
C GLN A 84 20.88 -1.49 -9.68
N LYS A 85 20.44 -2.58 -9.06
CA LYS A 85 21.08 -3.90 -9.22
C LYS A 85 20.80 -4.59 -10.56
N ASN A 86 19.85 -4.09 -11.37
CA ASN A 86 19.56 -4.59 -12.72
C ASN A 86 20.19 -3.70 -13.82
N ALA A 87 20.88 -2.63 -13.44
CA ALA A 87 21.56 -1.71 -14.34
C ALA A 87 23.07 -1.99 -14.48
N ASP A 88 23.61 -2.91 -13.68
CA ASP A 88 24.98 -3.46 -13.75
C ASP A 88 24.96 -4.88 -14.37
#